data_AF-X1GIT3-F1
#
_entry.id   AF-X1GIT3-F1
#
_cell.length_a   1.000
_cell.length_b   1.000
_cell.length_c   1.000
_cell.angle_alpha   90.00
_cell.angle_beta   90.00
_cell.angle_gamma   90.00
#
_symmetry.space_group_name_H-M   'P 1'
#
loop_
_entity.id
_entity.type
_entity.pdbx_description
1 polymer ?
#
loop_
_entity_poly.entity_id
_entity_poly.type
_entity_poly.pdbx_seq_one_letter_code
_entity_poly.pdbx_strand_id
1 'polypeptide(L)'
;MITNAEEPYERFNTKFHHIDLYHNCRRKYKGSFEKYTLTNMEDKLLNLKRDNELPSGLVGLCYKKYLEDSLRYVGLVKEIIDHNYWDIYSMSLILQKLLEA
;
A
#
# COMPACT_ATOMS: atom_id res chain seq x y z
N MET A 1 11.69 12.54 11.95
CA MET A 1 12.78 13.49 12.26
C MET A 1 14.05 12.65 12.29
N ILE A 2 14.88 12.78 11.26
CA ILE A 2 16.20 12.12 11.20
C ILE A 2 17.02 12.72 12.34
N THR A 3 17.56 11.87 13.21
CA THR A 3 18.31 12.34 14.38
C THR A 3 19.75 12.62 13.98
N ASN A 4 20.43 13.52 14.71
CA ASN A 4 21.82 13.95 14.43
C ASN A 4 22.89 12.83 14.47
N ALA A 5 22.48 11.58 14.73
CA ALA A 5 23.34 10.39 14.73
C ALA A 5 23.32 9.61 13.40
N GLU A 6 22.49 10.02 12.44
CA GLU A 6 22.35 9.32 11.15
C GLU A 6 23.15 10.08 10.08
N GLU A 7 24.19 9.43 9.51
CA GLU A 7 24.96 10.00 8.40
C GLU A 7 24.05 10.29 7.18
N PRO A 8 24.15 11.47 6.54
CA PRO A 8 23.41 11.77 5.31
C PRO A 8 23.87 10.86 4.16
N TYR A 9 22.95 10.09 3.58
CA TYR A 9 23.25 9.00 2.66
C TYR A 9 23.43 9.48 1.19
N GLU A 10 24.62 9.36 0.62
CA GLU A 10 24.91 9.84 -0.75
C GLU A 10 24.41 8.94 -1.90
N ARG A 11 24.12 7.63 -1.69
CA ARG A 11 23.88 6.72 -2.84
C ARG A 11 22.74 5.70 -2.74
N PHE A 12 22.35 5.16 -1.58
CA PHE A 12 21.28 4.15 -1.48
C PHE A 12 20.48 4.26 -0.18
N ASN A 13 19.16 4.11 -0.29
CA ASN A 13 18.20 4.74 0.60
C ASN A 13 17.73 3.90 1.81
N THR A 14 18.50 2.93 2.34
CA THR A 14 18.23 2.27 3.64
C THR A 14 19.28 1.22 4.00
N LYS A 15 19.49 1.00 5.31
CA LYS A 15 20.21 -0.16 5.89
C LYS A 15 19.68 -1.53 5.43
N PHE A 16 18.41 -1.59 5.04
CA PHE A 16 17.75 -2.78 4.47
C PHE A 16 17.31 -2.47 3.04
N HIS A 17 17.69 -3.28 2.05
CA HIS A 17 17.28 -3.04 0.66
C HIS A 17 15.76 -2.93 0.54
N HIS A 18 15.26 -1.89 -0.13
CA HIS A 18 13.85 -1.75 -0.48
C HIS A 18 13.50 -2.69 -1.63
N ILE A 19 12.35 -3.36 -1.52
CA ILE A 19 11.81 -4.21 -2.58
C ILE A 19 10.56 -3.55 -3.15
N ASP A 20 10.66 -3.09 -4.41
CA ASP A 20 9.50 -2.60 -5.14
C ASP A 20 8.69 -3.77 -5.70
N LEU A 21 7.53 -4.04 -5.10
CA LEU A 21 6.67 -5.15 -5.52
C LEU A 21 6.03 -4.89 -6.89
N TYR A 22 5.73 -3.65 -7.25
CA TYR A 22 5.14 -3.31 -8.54
C TYR A 22 6.10 -3.67 -9.69
N HIS A 23 7.36 -3.25 -9.57
CA HIS A 23 8.40 -3.55 -10.55
C HIS A 23 8.68 -5.05 -10.64
N ASN A 24 8.75 -5.74 -9.51
CA ASN A 24 8.98 -7.19 -9.51
C ASN A 24 7.79 -7.98 -10.07
N CYS A 25 6.55 -7.61 -9.75
CA CYS A 25 5.34 -8.22 -10.34
C CYS A 25 5.31 -8.02 -11.85
N ARG A 26 5.54 -6.80 -12.33
CA ARG A 26 5.56 -6.49 -13.76
C ARG A 26 6.64 -7.27 -14.51
N ARG A 27 7.76 -7.59 -13.86
CA ARG A 27 8.85 -8.38 -14.45
C ARG A 27 8.51 -9.88 -14.46
N LYS A 28 8.13 -10.45 -13.31
CA LYS A 28 7.86 -11.90 -13.18
C LYS A 28 6.64 -12.34 -13.99
N TYR A 29 5.57 -11.55 -13.97
CA TYR A 29 4.29 -11.87 -14.59
C TYR A 29 4.03 -11.08 -15.87
N LYS A 30 5.09 -10.67 -16.57
CA LYS A 30 4.98 -9.81 -17.75
C LYS A 30 4.05 -10.43 -18.81
N GLY A 31 2.99 -9.72 -19.16
CA GLY A 31 2.01 -10.14 -20.15
C GLY A 31 0.88 -11.01 -19.60
N SER A 32 0.92 -11.41 -18.33
CA SER A 32 -0.15 -12.17 -17.68
C SER A 32 -1.33 -11.29 -17.24
N PHE A 33 -1.09 -10.00 -17.00
CA PHE A 33 -2.11 -9.06 -16.52
C PHE A 33 -2.06 -7.73 -17.30
N GLU A 34 -3.24 -7.11 -17.48
CA GLU A 34 -3.38 -5.78 -18.09
C GLU A 34 -2.73 -4.66 -17.26
N LYS A 35 -2.82 -4.77 -15.94
CA LYS A 35 -2.29 -3.81 -14.96
C LYS A 35 -1.59 -4.54 -13.82
N TYR A 36 -0.67 -3.86 -13.15
CA TYR A 36 0.06 -4.39 -11.99
C TYR A 36 -0.18 -3.55 -10.73
N THR A 37 -1.27 -2.76 -10.70
CA THR A 37 -1.68 -2.04 -9.50
C THR A 37 -1.97 -3.01 -8.36
N LEU A 38 -1.85 -2.56 -7.11
CA LEU A 38 -2.08 -3.40 -5.94
C LEU A 38 -3.44 -4.10 -6.02
N THR A 39 -4.52 -3.35 -6.29
CA THR A 39 -5.88 -3.90 -6.48
C THR A 39 -5.94 -4.98 -7.55
N ASN A 40 -5.20 -4.84 -8.66
CA ASN A 40 -5.22 -5.87 -9.70
C ASN A 40 -4.43 -7.11 -9.27
N MET A 41 -3.34 -6.96 -8.51
CA MET A 41 -2.60 -8.10 -7.95
C MET A 41 -3.41 -8.80 -6.85
N GLU A 42 -4.14 -8.06 -6.02
CA GLU A 42 -5.08 -8.63 -5.05
C GLU A 42 -6.10 -9.53 -5.74
N ASP A 43 -6.82 -9.03 -6.76
CA ASP A 43 -7.83 -9.82 -7.47
C ASP A 43 -7.21 -10.95 -8.30
N LYS A 44 -6.22 -10.65 -9.15
CA LYS A 44 -5.73 -11.62 -10.16
C LYS A 44 -4.66 -12.58 -9.65
N LEU A 45 -3.80 -12.15 -8.73
CA LEU A 45 -2.72 -12.99 -8.20
C LEU A 45 -3.11 -13.66 -6.89
N LEU A 46 -3.84 -12.98 -6.01
CA LEU A 46 -4.23 -13.51 -4.69
C LEU A 46 -5.66 -14.02 -4.61
N ASN A 47 -6.51 -13.78 -5.63
CA ASN A 47 -7.95 -14.05 -5.59
C ASN A 47 -8.66 -13.35 -4.41
N LEU A 48 -8.14 -12.20 -3.98
CA LEU A 48 -8.73 -11.35 -2.95
C LEU A 48 -9.51 -10.22 -3.62
N LYS A 49 -10.84 -10.28 -3.54
CA LYS A 49 -11.73 -9.21 -3.99
C LYS A 49 -12.06 -8.29 -2.83
N ARG A 50 -11.82 -7.00 -3.02
CA ARG A 50 -12.18 -5.94 -2.09
C ARG A 50 -13.26 -5.08 -2.73
N ASP A 51 -14.32 -4.79 -1.98
CA ASP A 51 -15.19 -3.67 -2.31
C ASP A 51 -14.43 -2.40 -1.93
N ASN A 52 -13.89 -1.73 -2.95
CA ASN A 52 -13.02 -0.58 -2.74
C ASN A 52 -13.89 0.68 -2.62
N GLU A 53 -14.34 1.00 -1.42
CA GLU A 53 -15.38 2.01 -1.20
C GLU A 53 -14.87 3.45 -1.11
N LEU A 54 -13.61 3.69 -0.70
CA LEU A 54 -13.09 5.05 -0.53
C LEU A 54 -12.13 5.48 -1.66
N PRO A 55 -12.53 6.41 -2.53
CA PRO A 55 -11.64 7.03 -3.51
C PRO A 55 -10.47 7.75 -2.84
N SER A 56 -9.24 7.53 -3.33
CA SER A 56 -8.01 8.10 -2.75
C SER A 56 -8.04 9.64 -2.69
N GLY A 57 -8.72 10.31 -3.62
CA GLY A 57 -8.89 11.76 -3.63
C GLY A 57 -9.73 12.32 -2.47
N LEU A 58 -10.53 11.49 -1.78
CA LEU A 58 -11.36 11.91 -0.66
C LEU A 58 -10.66 11.76 0.70
N VAL A 59 -9.54 11.05 0.78
CA VAL A 59 -8.82 10.76 2.03
C VAL A 59 -8.49 12.04 2.80
N GLY A 60 -8.00 13.08 2.11
CA GLY A 60 -7.70 14.37 2.74
C GLY A 60 -8.92 15.06 3.33
N LEU A 61 -10.08 14.96 2.65
CA LEU A 61 -11.34 15.49 3.16
C LEU A 61 -11.84 14.71 4.39
N CYS A 62 -11.68 13.39 4.39
CA CYS A 62 -12.01 12.55 5.54
C CYS A 62 -11.22 12.95 6.80
N TYR A 63 -9.91 13.14 6.67
CA TYR A 63 -9.09 13.64 7.79
C TYR A 63 -9.50 15.04 8.22
N LYS A 64 -9.76 15.95 7.28
CA LYS A 64 -10.23 17.30 7.62
C LYS A 64 -11.51 17.26 8.45
N LYS A 65 -12.51 16.47 8.02
CA LYS A 65 -13.77 16.28 8.76
C LYS A 65 -13.53 15.71 10.15
N TYR A 66 -12.66 14.71 10.26
CA TYR A 66 -12.30 14.13 11.57
C TYR A 66 -11.66 15.15 12.53
N LEU A 67 -10.83 16.06 12.02
CA LEU A 67 -10.25 17.14 12.84
C LEU A 67 -11.28 18.20 13.25
N GLU A 68 -12.34 18.40 12.47
CA GLU A 68 -13.45 19.30 12.81
C GLU A 68 -14.34 18.73 13.92
N ASP A 69 -14.66 17.42 13.86
CA ASP A 69 -15.46 16.72 14.88
C ASP A 69 -15.12 15.22 14.88
N SER A 70 -14.23 14.82 15.79
CA SER A 70 -13.70 13.46 15.81
C SER A 70 -14.74 12.41 16.18
N LEU A 71 -15.64 12.72 17.13
CA LEU A 71 -16.69 11.79 17.56
C LEU A 71 -17.70 11.54 16.43
N ARG A 72 -18.04 12.57 15.67
CA ARG A 72 -18.97 12.44 14.54
C ARG A 72 -18.36 11.72 13.34
N TYR A 73 -17.09 11.96 13.05
CA TYR A 73 -16.45 11.51 11.81
C TYR A 73 -15.41 10.41 11.98
N VAL A 74 -15.31 9.79 13.17
CA VAL A 74 -14.41 8.65 13.43
C VAL A 74 -14.55 7.51 12.41
N GLY A 75 -15.77 7.26 11.92
CA GLY A 75 -16.03 6.24 10.90
C GLY A 75 -15.23 6.46 9.62
N LEU A 76 -15.02 7.70 9.19
CA LEU A 76 -14.24 8.00 7.98
C LEU A 76 -12.76 7.62 8.12
N VAL A 77 -12.20 7.79 9.33
CA VAL A 77 -10.81 7.43 9.62
C VAL A 77 -10.67 5.92 9.79
N LYS A 78 -11.67 5.27 10.40
CA LYS A 78 -11.73 3.81 10.48
C LYS A 78 -11.63 3.18 9.08
N GLU A 79 -12.42 3.66 8.12
CA GLU A 79 -12.36 3.13 6.75
C GLU A 79 -10.97 3.31 6.13
N ILE A 80 -10.31 4.46 6.33
CA ILE A 80 -8.94 4.67 5.84
C ILE A 80 -7.95 3.67 6.47
N ILE A 81 -8.06 3.44 7.78
CA ILE A 81 -7.23 2.47 8.50
C ILE A 81 -7.44 1.07 7.95
N ASP A 82 -8.70 0.67 7.75
CA ASP A 82 -9.04 -0.65 7.19
C ASP A 82 -8.49 -0.80 5.77
N HIS A 83 -8.58 0.25 4.94
CA HIS A 83 -7.97 0.26 3.61
C HIS A 83 -6.45 0.06 3.66
N ASN A 84 -5.74 0.79 4.54
CA ASN A 84 -4.29 0.68 4.69
C ASN A 84 -3.84 -0.66 5.27
N TYR A 85 -4.63 -1.25 6.18
CA TYR A 85 -4.37 -2.58 6.69
C TYR A 85 -4.31 -3.60 5.55
N TRP A 86 -5.33 -3.61 4.68
CA TRP A 86 -5.37 -4.52 3.54
C TRP A 86 -4.24 -4.24 2.55
N ASP A 87 -3.91 -2.98 2.29
CA ASP A 87 -2.81 -2.65 1.38
C ASP A 87 -1.48 -3.26 1.86
N ILE A 88 -1.15 -3.12 3.15
CA ILE A 88 0.08 -3.67 3.74
C ILE A 88 0.02 -5.20 3.80
N TYR A 89 -1.12 -5.76 4.20
CA TYR A 89 -1.32 -7.20 4.28
C TYR A 89 -1.11 -7.87 2.92
N SER A 90 -1.76 -7.35 1.88
CA SER A 90 -1.63 -7.83 0.50
C SER A 90 -0.19 -7.77 -0.02
N MET A 91 0.57 -6.73 0.33
CA MET A 91 1.98 -6.61 -0.07
C MET A 91 2.82 -7.80 0.43
N SER A 92 2.60 -8.27 1.66
CA SER A 92 3.34 -9.41 2.21
C SER A 92 3.04 -10.72 1.47
N LEU A 93 1.78 -10.94 1.11
CA LEU A 93 1.34 -12.11 0.35
C LEU A 93 1.85 -12.08 -1.09
N ILE A 94 1.85 -10.90 -1.73
CA ILE A 94 2.43 -10.72 -3.07
C ILE A 94 3.93 -11.02 -3.04
N LEU A 95 4.65 -10.54 -2.02
CA LEU A 95 6.07 -10.86 -1.87
C LEU A 95 6.28 -12.38 -1.76
N GLN A 96 5.47 -13.07 -0.97
CA GLN A 96 5.52 -14.53 -0.87
C GLN A 96 5.35 -15.19 -2.26
N LYS A 97 4.37 -14.76 -3.07
CA LYS A 97 4.17 -15.25 -4.45
C LYS A 97 5.34 -14.95 -5.39
N LEU A 98 6.00 -13.81 -5.21
CA LEU A 98 7.20 -13.47 -5.97
C LEU A 98 8.39 -14.38 -5.64
N LEU A 99 8.48 -14.88 -4.40
CA LEU A 99 9.54 -15.77 -3.93
C LEU A 99 9.30 -17.26 -4.23
N GLU A 100 8.08 -17.67 -4.58
CA GLU A 100 7.79 -19.03 -5.07
C GLU A 100 8.55 -19.30 -6.39
N ALA A 101 9.14 -20.49 -6.51
CA ALA A 101 9.99 -20.91 -7.65
C ALA A 101 9.17 -21.24 -8.91
#